data_AF-A0A497FM90-F1
#
_entry.id   AF-A0A497FM90-F1
#
_cell.length_a   1.000
_cell.length_b   1.000
_cell.length_c   1.000
_cell.angle_alpha   90.00
_cell.angle_beta   90.00
_cell.angle_gamma   90.00
#
_symmetry.space_group_name_H-M   'P 1'
#
loop_
_entity.id
_entity.type
_entity.pdbx_description
1 polymer ?
#
loop_
_entity_poly.entity_id
_entity_poly.type
_entity_poly.pdbx_seq_one_letter_code
_entity_poly.pdbx_strand_id
1 'polypeptide(L)'
;MLTFRGLDVTEAHLDAMALTHAAKELGIPTVGIGDRGNEVGMGVIAKELTENACIIKTDVLHVGATSNDALFSIETGICLVKKVNGYHSWNLEEYYLRNLVDSGFVDGVTGEKSYSVDSIPACILRCKNYIYNFFVGNCFKSSSTQSCP
;
A
#
# COMPACT_ATOMS: atom_id res chain seq x y z
N MET A 1 -13.71 -4.38 13.65
CA MET A 1 -12.30 -3.97 13.48
C MET A 1 -12.11 -2.68 14.25
N LEU A 2 -11.00 -2.55 14.98
CA LEU A 2 -10.62 -1.29 15.63
C LEU A 2 -9.66 -0.51 14.72
N THR A 3 -9.80 0.81 14.69
CA THR A 3 -8.75 1.68 14.16
C THR A 3 -7.53 1.67 15.08
N PHE A 4 -6.40 2.20 14.62
CA PHE A 4 -5.23 2.39 15.46
C PHE A 4 -5.51 3.21 16.73
N ARG A 5 -6.51 4.10 16.67
CA ARG A 5 -6.97 4.91 17.82
C ARG A 5 -7.95 4.16 18.74
N GLY A 6 -8.20 2.88 18.49
CA GLY A 6 -9.15 2.06 19.25
C GLY A 6 -10.63 2.35 18.95
N LEU A 7 -10.93 3.08 17.87
CA LEU A 7 -12.32 3.32 17.48
C LEU A 7 -12.88 2.09 16.77
N ASP A 8 -14.04 1.61 17.22
CA ASP A 8 -14.73 0.52 16.55
C ASP A 8 -15.38 1.00 15.25
N VAL A 9 -14.94 0.44 14.13
CA VAL A 9 -15.43 0.73 12.78
C VAL A 9 -16.04 -0.49 12.13
N THR A 10 -16.42 -1.51 12.91
CA THR A 10 -16.95 -2.79 12.40
C THR A 10 -18.11 -2.60 11.42
N GLU A 11 -19.05 -1.70 11.69
CA GLU A 11 -20.21 -1.48 10.80
C GLU A 11 -19.85 -0.81 9.47
N ALA A 12 -18.76 -0.03 9.44
CA ALA A 12 -18.29 0.67 8.24
C ALA A 12 -17.22 -0.13 7.46
N HIS A 13 -16.73 -1.23 8.04
CA HIS A 13 -15.69 -2.05 7.47
C HIS A 13 -16.27 -3.28 6.76
N LEU A 14 -15.64 -3.69 5.67
CA LEU A 14 -15.98 -4.95 5.00
C LEU A 14 -15.79 -6.13 5.96
N ASP A 15 -16.61 -7.18 5.85
CA ASP A 15 -16.30 -8.47 6.48
C ASP A 15 -15.13 -9.15 5.75
N ALA A 16 -13.92 -8.73 6.09
CA ALA A 16 -12.70 -9.28 5.53
C ALA A 16 -12.47 -10.76 5.92
N MET A 17 -13.08 -11.23 7.01
CA MET A 17 -12.97 -12.63 7.42
C MET A 17 -13.76 -13.52 6.45
N ALA A 18 -15.00 -13.14 6.15
CA ALA A 18 -15.81 -13.82 5.15
C ALA A 18 -15.10 -13.84 3.78
N LEU A 19 -14.54 -12.71 3.35
CA LEU A 19 -13.83 -12.61 2.07
C LEU A 19 -12.59 -13.52 2.02
N THR A 20 -11.76 -13.50 3.06
CA THR A 20 -10.53 -14.31 3.10
C THR A 20 -10.83 -15.81 3.24
N HIS A 21 -11.86 -16.19 3.99
CA HIS A 21 -12.34 -17.57 4.03
C HIS A 21 -12.84 -18.05 2.66
N ALA A 22 -13.65 -17.25 1.97
CA ALA A 22 -14.13 -17.60 0.64
C ALA A 22 -12.97 -17.74 -0.36
N ALA A 23 -11.99 -16.84 -0.33
CA ALA A 23 -10.79 -16.93 -1.17
C ALA A 23 -10.04 -18.26 -0.92
N LYS A 24 -9.87 -18.64 0.35
CA LYS A 24 -9.23 -19.90 0.74
C LYS A 24 -10.00 -21.12 0.26
N GLU A 25 -11.32 -21.15 0.41
CA GLU A 25 -12.17 -22.24 -0.06
C GLU A 25 -12.08 -22.43 -1.58
N LEU A 26 -11.94 -21.33 -2.31
CA LEU A 26 -11.80 -21.32 -3.77
C LEU A 26 -10.35 -21.54 -4.25
N GLY A 27 -9.38 -21.67 -3.35
CA GLY A 27 -7.95 -21.78 -3.69
C GLY A 27 -7.39 -20.52 -4.35
N ILE A 28 -7.97 -19.35 -4.09
CA ILE A 28 -7.54 -18.05 -4.61
C ILE A 28 -6.46 -17.48 -3.68
N PRO A 29 -5.26 -17.14 -4.21
CA PRO A 29 -4.21 -16.52 -3.41
C PRO A 29 -4.61 -15.17 -2.83
N THR A 30 -4.19 -14.91 -1.59
CA THR A 30 -4.45 -13.66 -0.86
C THR A 30 -3.17 -12.95 -0.48
N VAL A 31 -3.14 -11.63 -0.65
CA VAL A 31 -2.04 -10.76 -0.24
C VAL A 31 -2.58 -9.70 0.71
N GLY A 32 -2.04 -9.68 1.93
CA GLY A 32 -2.28 -8.64 2.92
C GLY A 32 -1.20 -7.56 2.83
N ILE A 33 -1.60 -6.30 2.98
CA ILE A 33 -0.70 -5.15 2.99
C ILE A 33 -1.05 -4.32 4.23
N GLY A 34 -0.05 -3.97 5.01
CA GLY A 34 -0.27 -3.15 6.21
C GLY A 34 1.01 -2.56 6.79
N ASP A 35 0.86 -1.78 7.84
CA ASP A 35 1.92 -1.00 8.48
C ASP A 35 1.80 -0.92 10.01
N ARG A 36 0.62 -1.16 10.60
CA ARG A 36 0.37 -0.95 12.03
C ARG A 36 -0.04 -2.19 12.82
N GLY A 37 -0.60 -3.19 12.14
CA GLY A 37 -0.94 -4.47 12.77
C GLY A 37 -2.43 -4.76 12.84
N ASN A 38 -3.29 -3.76 12.66
CA ASN A 38 -4.75 -3.92 12.66
C ASN A 38 -5.32 -4.17 11.25
N GLU A 39 -4.48 -4.23 10.22
CA GLU A 39 -4.86 -4.52 8.84
C GLU A 39 -5.08 -6.01 8.56
N VAL A 40 -5.89 -6.31 7.55
CA VAL A 40 -6.09 -7.67 7.05
C VAL A 40 -4.76 -8.26 6.58
N GLY A 41 -4.44 -9.46 7.06
CA GLY A 41 -3.17 -10.15 6.79
C GLY A 41 -2.19 -10.09 7.96
N MET A 42 -2.29 -9.09 8.83
CA MET A 42 -1.41 -8.97 10.01
C MET A 42 -1.56 -10.13 11.01
N GLY A 43 -2.63 -10.93 10.87
CA GLY A 43 -2.80 -12.20 11.58
C GLY A 43 -1.64 -13.18 11.40
N VAL A 44 -0.85 -13.04 10.32
CA VAL A 44 0.34 -13.84 10.06
C VAL A 44 1.42 -13.60 11.13
N ILE A 45 1.54 -12.37 11.62
CA ILE A 45 2.54 -11.93 12.62
C ILE A 45 1.89 -11.42 13.92
N ALA A 46 0.67 -11.86 14.22
CA ALA A 46 -0.08 -11.34 15.37
C ALA A 46 0.58 -11.62 16.73
N LYS A 47 1.50 -12.59 16.82
CA LYS A 47 2.21 -12.91 18.08
C LYS A 47 3.31 -11.91 18.39
N GLU A 48 3.78 -11.22 17.38
CA GLU A 48 4.85 -10.22 17.42
C GLU A 48 4.29 -8.80 17.66
N LEU A 49 2.97 -8.65 17.63
CA LEU A 49 2.27 -7.38 17.79
C LEU A 49 1.72 -7.23 19.21
N THR A 50 1.77 -6.02 19.76
CA THR A 50 1.46 -5.76 21.17
C THR A 50 -0.01 -5.48 21.43
N GLU A 51 -0.71 -4.76 20.54
CA GLU A 51 -2.09 -4.31 20.76
C GLU A 51 -2.90 -4.28 19.46
N ASN A 52 -4.22 -4.55 19.58
CA ASN A 52 -5.20 -4.46 18.49
C ASN A 52 -4.83 -5.20 17.19
N ALA A 53 -4.01 -6.25 17.31
CA ALA A 53 -3.58 -7.05 16.17
C ALA A 53 -4.79 -7.68 15.47
N CYS A 54 -4.87 -7.49 14.16
CA CYS A 54 -5.83 -8.20 13.34
C CYS A 54 -5.50 -9.69 13.36
N ILE A 55 -6.52 -10.52 13.53
CA ILE A 55 -6.37 -11.98 13.56
C ILE A 55 -6.47 -12.61 12.17
N ILE A 56 -6.93 -11.85 11.17
CA ILE A 56 -7.18 -12.35 9.82
C ILE A 56 -5.83 -12.53 9.11
N LYS A 57 -5.62 -13.73 8.57
CA LYS A 57 -4.41 -14.13 7.86
C LYS A 57 -4.62 -14.09 6.35
N THR A 58 -3.53 -13.84 5.63
CA THR A 58 -3.41 -13.98 4.18
C THR A 58 -2.24 -14.91 3.86
N ASP A 59 -2.15 -15.39 2.62
CA ASP A 59 -1.09 -16.30 2.19
C ASP A 59 0.28 -15.60 2.17
N VAL A 60 0.28 -14.34 1.74
CA VAL A 60 1.43 -13.45 1.80
C VAL A 60 1.04 -12.20 2.58
N LEU A 61 1.94 -11.74 3.45
CA LEU A 61 1.85 -10.45 4.12
C LEU A 61 3.02 -9.59 3.66
N HIS A 62 2.74 -8.36 3.22
CA HIS A 62 3.74 -7.36 2.89
C HIS A 62 3.61 -6.13 3.80
N VAL A 63 4.64 -5.86 4.58
CA VAL A 63 4.63 -4.79 5.58
C VAL A 63 5.51 -3.61 5.13
N GLY A 64 5.05 -2.39 5.34
CA GLY A 64 5.80 -1.17 5.06
C GLY A 64 5.72 -0.14 6.17
N ALA A 65 6.41 0.99 6.00
CA ALA A 65 6.31 2.14 6.90
C ALA A 65 4.93 2.82 6.79
N THR A 66 4.38 2.83 5.58
CA THR A 66 2.96 3.02 5.30
C THR A 66 2.49 1.94 4.33
N SER A 67 1.20 1.64 4.32
CA SER A 67 0.60 0.67 3.41
C SER A 67 0.76 1.10 1.94
N ASN A 68 0.77 2.41 1.67
CA ASN A 68 1.06 2.98 0.35
C ASN A 68 2.49 2.66 -0.10
N ASP A 69 3.48 2.74 0.81
CA ASP A 69 4.87 2.42 0.51
C ASP A 69 5.10 0.93 0.27
N ALA A 70 4.41 0.10 1.06
CA ALA A 70 4.37 -1.33 0.86
C ALA A 70 3.88 -1.65 -0.56
N LEU A 71 2.73 -1.08 -0.97
CA LEU A 71 2.19 -1.31 -2.31
C LEU A 71 3.10 -0.77 -3.43
N PHE A 72 3.69 0.40 -3.25
CA PHE A 72 4.64 1.00 -4.18
C PHE A 72 5.88 0.10 -4.41
N SER A 73 6.38 -0.55 -3.36
CA SER A 73 7.50 -1.50 -3.50
C SER A 73 7.10 -2.78 -4.25
N ILE A 74 5.85 -3.24 -4.13
CA ILE A 74 5.31 -4.36 -4.90
C ILE A 74 5.27 -4.00 -6.39
N GLU A 75 4.72 -2.83 -6.74
CA GLU A 75 4.71 -2.35 -8.13
C GLU A 75 6.12 -2.29 -8.69
N THR A 76 7.06 -1.69 -7.95
CA THR A 76 8.47 -1.59 -8.34
C THR A 76 9.06 -2.99 -8.62
N GLY A 77 8.82 -3.96 -7.73
CA GLY A 77 9.26 -5.34 -7.91
C GLY A 77 8.67 -6.00 -9.15
N ILE A 78 7.37 -5.82 -9.40
CA ILE A 78 6.71 -6.34 -10.61
C ILE A 78 7.35 -5.74 -11.87
N CYS A 79 7.57 -4.43 -11.88
CA CYS A 79 8.18 -3.73 -13.01
C CYS A 79 9.57 -4.28 -13.33
N LEU A 80 10.42 -4.45 -12.31
CA LEU A 80 11.77 -5.00 -12.45
C LEU A 80 11.77 -6.45 -12.96
N VAL A 81 10.91 -7.31 -12.38
CA VAL A 81 10.84 -8.73 -12.75
C VAL A 81 10.27 -8.91 -14.16
N LYS A 82 9.21 -8.19 -14.50
CA LYS A 82 8.52 -8.30 -15.79
C LYS A 82 9.18 -7.46 -16.89
N LYS A 83 10.14 -6.62 -16.52
CA LYS A 83 10.79 -5.65 -17.40
C LYS A 83 9.80 -4.72 -18.10
N VAL A 84 8.84 -4.20 -17.33
CA VAL A 84 7.81 -3.28 -17.81
C VAL A 84 7.95 -1.93 -17.12
N ASN A 85 7.57 -0.87 -17.82
CA ASN A 85 7.40 0.43 -17.18
C ASN A 85 6.21 0.35 -16.24
N GLY A 86 6.37 0.79 -15.00
CA GLY A 86 5.20 0.96 -14.13
C GLY A 86 4.54 2.31 -14.32
N TYR A 87 3.41 2.47 -13.64
CA TYR A 87 2.47 3.55 -13.87
C TYR A 87 2.57 4.65 -12.80
N HIS A 88 3.28 4.36 -11.70
CA HIS A 88 3.49 5.33 -10.64
C HIS A 88 4.21 6.60 -11.10
N SER A 89 3.68 7.75 -10.68
CA SER A 89 4.35 9.04 -10.75
C SER A 89 3.86 9.94 -9.63
N TRP A 90 4.70 10.87 -9.19
CA TRP A 90 4.30 11.85 -8.18
C TRP A 90 3.04 12.64 -8.60
N ASN A 91 2.92 13.01 -9.87
CA ASN A 91 1.75 13.77 -10.34
C ASN A 91 0.45 12.99 -10.13
N LEU A 92 0.48 11.67 -10.33
CA LEU A 92 -0.67 10.80 -10.12
C LEU A 92 -0.97 10.61 -8.62
N GLU A 93 0.06 10.40 -7.80
CA GLU A 93 -0.09 10.28 -6.34
C GLU A 93 -0.63 11.58 -5.72
N GLU A 94 -0.07 12.74 -6.11
CA GLU A 94 -0.56 14.05 -5.67
C GLU A 94 -2.00 14.30 -6.12
N TYR A 95 -2.35 13.93 -7.34
CA TYR A 95 -3.73 14.01 -7.83
C TYR A 95 -4.68 13.21 -6.94
N TYR A 96 -4.38 11.93 -6.65
CA TYR A 96 -5.24 11.12 -5.79
C TYR A 96 -5.29 11.65 -4.36
N LEU A 97 -4.15 12.01 -3.77
CA LEU A 97 -4.07 12.53 -2.41
C LEU A 97 -4.95 13.77 -2.23
N ARG A 98 -4.83 14.74 -3.14
CA ARG A 98 -5.62 15.99 -3.08
C ARG A 98 -7.11 15.70 -3.23
N ASN A 99 -7.50 14.92 -4.24
CA ASN A 99 -8.92 14.60 -4.46
C ASN A 99 -9.55 13.84 -3.29
N LEU A 100 -8.82 12.91 -2.66
CA LEU A 100 -9.31 12.19 -1.48
C LEU A 100 -9.51 13.15 -0.30
N VAL A 101 -8.50 13.96 0.03
CA VAL A 101 -8.58 14.92 1.14
C VAL A 101 -9.67 15.96 0.92
N ASP A 102 -9.78 16.49 -0.29
CA ASP A 102 -10.81 17.46 -0.68
C ASP A 102 -12.22 16.83 -0.61
N SER A 103 -12.33 15.52 -0.85
CA SER A 103 -13.57 14.74 -0.68
C SER A 103 -13.90 14.37 0.76
N GLY A 104 -13.07 14.75 1.73
CA GLY A 104 -13.32 14.56 3.15
C GLY A 104 -12.51 13.46 3.84
N PHE A 105 -11.58 12.82 3.14
CA PHE A 105 -10.62 11.91 3.77
C PHE A 105 -9.68 12.70 4.68
N VAL A 106 -9.22 12.03 5.74
CA VAL A 106 -8.34 12.61 6.75
C VAL A 106 -7.07 11.80 6.85
N ASP A 107 -6.02 12.41 7.39
CA ASP A 107 -4.80 11.71 7.74
C ASP A 107 -5.08 10.69 8.87
N GLY A 108 -4.64 9.45 8.68
CA GLY A 108 -4.94 8.34 9.59
C GLY A 108 -4.34 8.48 10.99
N VAL A 109 -3.30 9.31 11.16
CA VAL A 109 -2.64 9.56 12.44
C VAL A 109 -3.24 10.77 13.14
N THR A 110 -3.37 11.90 12.43
CA THR A 110 -3.86 13.14 13.06
C THR A 110 -5.39 13.17 13.17
N GLY A 111 -6.09 12.51 12.25
CA GLY A 111 -7.53 12.64 12.07
C GLY A 111 -7.96 13.97 11.43
N GLU A 112 -7.01 14.77 10.97
CA GLU A 112 -7.26 16.08 10.36
C GLU A 112 -7.24 16.02 8.84
N LYS A 113 -7.89 17.00 8.20
CA LYS A 113 -7.75 17.20 6.75
C LYS A 113 -6.38 17.79 6.45
N SER A 114 -5.46 16.96 5.98
CA SER A 114 -4.14 17.38 5.54
C SER A 114 -3.70 16.59 4.31
N TYR A 115 -2.94 17.24 3.42
CA TYR A 115 -2.30 16.58 2.28
C TYR A 115 -1.07 15.77 2.77
N SER A 116 -1.36 14.68 3.47
CA SER A 116 -0.41 13.76 4.06
C SER A 116 -0.96 12.33 4.11
N VAL A 117 -0.07 11.38 4.32
CA VAL A 117 -0.39 9.98 4.60
C VAL A 117 0.37 9.60 5.86
N ASP A 118 -0.32 9.14 6.90
CA ASP A 118 0.28 8.79 8.19
C ASP A 118 1.19 9.89 8.78
N SER A 119 0.75 11.14 8.71
CA SER A 119 1.50 12.35 9.06
C SER A 119 2.76 12.62 8.23
N ILE A 120 3.02 11.84 7.18
CA ILE A 120 4.08 12.13 6.22
C ILE A 120 3.54 13.16 5.21
N PRO A 121 4.06 14.39 5.20
CA PRO A 121 3.53 15.44 4.34
C PRO A 121 3.86 15.17 2.87
N ALA A 122 3.00 15.65 1.96
CA ALA A 122 3.16 15.51 0.52
C ALA A 122 4.57 15.85 0.00
N CYS A 123 5.23 16.87 0.57
CA CYS A 123 6.59 17.24 0.16
C CYS A 123 7.62 16.13 0.41
N ILE A 124 7.44 15.30 1.43
CA ILE A 124 8.29 14.14 1.72
C ILE A 124 7.83 12.91 0.93
N LEU A 125 6.52 12.71 0.76
CA LEU A 125 5.98 11.66 -0.12
C LEU A 125 6.54 11.76 -1.54
N ARG A 126 6.66 12.99 -2.06
CA ARG A 126 7.27 13.27 -3.37
C ARG A 126 8.68 12.71 -3.54
N CYS A 127 9.45 12.59 -2.46
CA CYS A 127 10.80 12.02 -2.52
C CYS A 127 10.79 10.55 -3.00
N LYS A 128 9.70 9.81 -2.76
CA LYS A 128 9.54 8.39 -3.17
C LYS A 128 9.59 8.23 -4.69
N ASN A 129 9.05 9.20 -5.43
CA ASN A 129 9.09 9.20 -6.89
C ASN A 129 10.53 9.25 -7.44
N TYR A 130 11.49 9.84 -6.72
CA TYR A 130 12.90 9.79 -7.14
C TYR A 130 13.49 8.40 -6.98
N ILE A 131 13.17 7.72 -5.88
CA ILE A 131 13.58 6.33 -5.65
C ILE A 131 12.94 5.42 -6.71
N TYR A 132 11.66 5.63 -7.03
CA TYR A 132 10.97 4.93 -8.10
C TYR A 132 11.70 5.04 -9.44
N ASN A 133 11.94 6.28 -9.87
CA ASN A 133 12.57 6.56 -11.16
C ASN A 133 14.02 6.07 -11.20
N PHE A 134 14.70 6.02 -10.05
CA PHE A 134 16.02 5.44 -9.95
C PHE A 134 16.00 3.94 -10.30
N PHE A 135 15.07 3.17 -9.73
CA PHE A 135 14.97 1.72 -9.98
C PHE A 135 14.27 1.40 -11.30
N VAL A 136 13.08 1.93 -11.54
CA VAL A 136 12.24 1.59 -12.70
C VAL A 136 12.60 2.44 -13.91
N GLY A 137 12.74 3.76 -13.72
CA GLY A 137 12.94 4.72 -14.82
C GLY A 137 14.29 4.62 -15.54
N ASN A 138 15.31 4.01 -14.91
CA ASN A 138 16.62 3.74 -15.53
C ASN A 138 16.73 2.34 -16.14
N CYS A 139 15.90 1.38 -15.73
CA CYS A 139 16.02 -0.01 -16.16
C CYS A 139 15.54 -0.24 -17.61
N PHE A 140 14.71 0.63 -18.18
CA PHE A 140 14.08 0.41 -19.49
C PHE A 140 14.45 1.44 -20.57
N LYS A 141 15.36 2.37 -20.29
CA LYS A 141 15.86 3.35 -21.29
C LYS A 141 16.93 2.80 -22.23
N SER A 142 17.28 1.50 -22.16
CA SER A 142 18.36 0.88 -22.94
C SER A 142 17.90 -0.11 -24.03
N SER A 143 16.71 0.06 -24.62
CA SER A 143 16.26 -0.81 -25.71
C SER A 143 15.64 -0.08 -26.91
N SER A 144 16.14 1.11 -27.26
CA SER A 144 15.73 1.80 -28.50
C SER A 144 16.89 2.41 -29.30
N THR A 145 18.05 1.75 -29.33
CA THR A 145 19.10 2.02 -30.34
C THR A 145 19.80 0.72 -30.76
N GLN A 146 19.08 -0.14 -31.47
CA GLN A 146 19.68 -1.01 -32.48
C GLN A 146 18.81 -0.93 -33.72
N SER A 147 19.07 0.07 -34.55
CA SER A 147 18.75 -0.02 -35.98
C SER A 147 19.56 -1.18 -36.55
N CYS A 148 18.86 -2.21 -37.03
CA CYS A 148 19.47 -3.29 -37.81
C CYS A 148 20.12 -2.71 -39.09
N PRO A 149 21.25 -3.26 -39.57
CA PRO A 149 21.87 -2.87 -40.83
C PRO A 149 20.98 -3.14 -42.05
#